data_AF-A0A4Q4UKJ2-F1
#
_entry.id   AF-A0A4Q4UKJ2-F1
#
_cell.length_a   1.000
_cell.length_b   1.000
_cell.length_c   1.000
_cell.angle_alpha   90.00
_cell.angle_beta   90.00
_cell.angle_gamma   90.00
#
_symmetry.space_group_name_H-M   'P 1'
#
loop_
_entity.id
_entity.type
_entity.pdbx_description
1 polymer ?
#
loop_
_entity_poly.entity_id
_entity_poly.type
_entity_poly.pdbx_seq_one_letter_code
_entity_poly.pdbx_strand_id
1 'polypeptide(L)'
;MLAGALIATATFAAAADPNPENIYGGSGPDVLCVYPLSGLYTRLQRILFYLLLIYGVLGRRQRWLVAGALVSAMSYGGAATIHSMLLVSRSTSRYTLDLDVYGVFAITSTGVLLALPLLAVSTTLQRIEKEVLTIVVLWALLMFLGAILAVSSIYAKEDFVVAPACLPLEEAMTSATSVFQSPTENCTYACFQTEHTPFRSLSNIMAWPNKTHRARDITSVFVLIIAANLISAVIRGTNYRIRMRRGNRRHVSDSNTLPSALHKSKLSLIRDRLMGRQHKHVSSTTVSSPGLQNQTSRCIKFREAFRNFLIMLPFGSFALNIFMNEIRFNELPTIEEPYEVGQWAPWVCVTLVVAAQITSHFLGRSWRSKQKHEEEETRGPELASSATCEQQKQSELQETGFKMSSWHGKMSRFKRRNSV
;
A
#
# COMPACT_ATOMS: atom_id res chain seq x y z
N MET A 1 -3.50 28.67 19.09
CA MET A 1 -2.64 29.12 17.97
C MET A 1 -2.08 27.90 17.23
N LEU A 2 -3.00 27.07 16.71
CA LEU A 2 -2.75 25.76 16.10
C LEU A 2 -3.72 25.64 14.92
N ALA A 3 -3.38 26.25 13.78
CA ALA A 3 -4.07 26.10 12.51
C ALA A 3 -3.22 26.78 11.43
N GLY A 4 -2.37 26.03 10.74
CA GLY A 4 -1.52 26.60 9.69
C GLY A 4 -0.70 25.58 8.90
N ALA A 5 -1.09 24.31 8.89
CA ALA A 5 -0.39 23.29 8.10
C ALA A 5 -1.39 22.27 7.60
N LEU A 6 -2.12 22.60 6.53
CA LEU A 6 -2.71 21.64 5.60
C LEU A 6 -3.24 22.40 4.39
N ILE A 7 -2.86 21.90 3.21
CA ILE A 7 -3.22 22.34 1.85
C ILE A 7 -2.30 23.45 1.29
N ALA A 8 -1.15 23.03 0.76
CA ALA A 8 -0.48 23.75 -0.32
C ALA A 8 -0.65 22.95 -1.61
N THR A 9 -1.57 23.39 -2.45
CA THR A 9 -1.72 22.98 -3.84
C THR A 9 -0.48 23.37 -4.64
N ALA A 10 0.05 22.43 -5.42
CA ALA A 10 1.23 22.61 -6.25
C ALA A 10 0.98 23.61 -7.39
N THR A 11 1.52 24.82 -7.23
CA THR A 11 1.88 25.71 -8.34
C THR A 11 3.40 25.66 -8.50
N PHE A 12 3.86 25.10 -9.62
CA PHE A 12 5.26 25.17 -10.02
C PHE A 12 5.59 26.60 -10.45
N ALA A 13 6.04 27.42 -9.52
CA ALA A 13 6.88 28.57 -9.84
C ALA A 13 8.34 28.09 -9.76
N ALA A 14 9.04 28.10 -10.88
CA ALA A 14 10.48 28.12 -10.92
C ALA A 14 10.90 29.53 -10.45
N ALA A 15 10.95 29.73 -9.14
CA ALA A 15 11.51 30.94 -8.54
C ALA A 15 13.04 30.83 -8.58
N ALA A 16 13.69 31.91 -9.02
CA ALA A 16 15.13 32.08 -9.01
C ALA A 16 15.71 31.82 -7.61
N ASP A 17 16.91 31.25 -7.61
CA ASP A 17 17.58 30.62 -6.49
C ASP A 17 18.13 31.64 -5.46
N PRO A 18 17.63 31.66 -4.21
CA PRO A 18 18.10 32.61 -3.20
C PRO A 18 19.31 32.11 -2.39
N ASN A 19 19.74 30.85 -2.50
CA ASN A 19 20.86 30.31 -1.71
C ASN A 19 21.93 29.68 -2.62
N PRO A 20 23.12 30.28 -2.77
CA PRO A 20 24.17 29.69 -3.60
C PRO A 20 24.57 28.30 -3.09
N GLU A 21 24.92 27.40 -4.02
CA GLU A 21 25.59 26.14 -3.69
C GLU A 21 26.91 26.45 -2.97
N ASN A 22 27.24 25.61 -1.99
CA ASN A 22 28.48 25.73 -1.23
C ASN A 22 29.68 25.19 -2.03
N ILE A 23 30.90 25.34 -1.50
CA ILE A 23 32.15 24.98 -2.22
C ILE A 23 32.21 23.47 -2.56
N TYR A 24 31.44 22.64 -1.85
CA TYR A 24 31.34 21.20 -2.04
C TYR A 24 30.13 20.75 -2.87
N GLY A 25 29.36 21.68 -3.44
CA GLY A 25 28.17 21.39 -4.25
C GLY A 25 26.91 21.02 -3.45
N GLY A 26 26.90 21.26 -2.14
CA GLY A 26 25.73 21.10 -1.28
C GLY A 26 24.95 22.39 -1.07
N SER A 27 23.77 22.28 -0.46
CA SER A 27 22.94 23.42 -0.07
C SER A 27 23.19 23.83 1.39
N GLY A 28 23.36 25.13 1.64
CA GLY A 28 23.59 25.67 2.99
C GLY A 28 25.08 25.85 3.31
N PRO A 29 25.52 25.72 4.57
CA PRO A 29 26.91 26.01 4.96
C PRO A 29 27.90 24.99 4.39
N ASP A 30 29.18 25.35 4.30
CA ASP A 30 30.25 24.49 3.73
C ASP A 30 30.50 23.22 4.56
N VAL A 31 30.35 23.30 5.89
CA VAL A 31 30.60 22.19 6.82
C VAL A 31 29.40 22.01 7.74
N LEU A 32 29.07 20.76 8.03
CA LEU A 32 27.99 20.37 8.95
C LEU A 32 28.53 19.49 10.07
N CYS A 33 27.96 19.65 11.25
CA CYS A 33 28.09 18.65 12.31
C CYS A 33 26.99 17.61 12.15
N VAL A 34 27.39 16.38 11.86
CA VAL A 34 26.47 15.29 11.54
C VAL A 34 26.67 14.10 12.45
N TYR A 35 25.58 13.39 12.74
CA TYR A 35 25.66 11.99 13.13
C TYR A 35 25.73 11.16 11.86
N PRO A 36 26.79 10.36 11.66
CA PRO A 36 26.95 9.52 10.48
C PRO A 36 25.83 8.49 10.39
N LEU A 37 25.57 8.03 9.17
CA LEU A 37 24.53 7.06 8.90
C LEU A 37 24.81 5.76 9.69
N SER A 38 23.85 5.34 10.50
CA SER A 38 23.97 4.14 11.33
C SER A 38 24.09 2.88 10.48
N GLY A 39 24.77 1.87 11.06
CA GLY A 39 24.90 0.51 10.51
C GLY A 39 23.59 -0.09 9.97
N LEU A 40 22.46 0.21 10.63
CA LEU A 40 21.12 -0.27 10.25
C LEU A 40 20.69 0.20 8.86
N TYR A 41 21.13 1.38 8.43
CA TYR A 41 20.78 1.97 7.13
C TYR A 41 21.92 1.89 6.11
N THR A 42 22.97 1.12 6.37
CA THR A 42 24.09 0.92 5.44
C THR A 42 23.63 0.26 4.14
N ARG A 43 24.49 0.35 3.11
CA ARG A 43 24.22 -0.16 1.77
C ARG A 43 23.74 -1.62 1.77
N LEU A 44 24.37 -2.49 2.56
CA LEU A 44 24.00 -3.90 2.62
C LEU A 44 22.56 -4.10 3.11
N GLN A 45 22.19 -3.44 4.21
CA GLN A 45 20.85 -3.56 4.79
C GLN A 45 19.77 -3.00 3.86
N ARG A 46 20.05 -1.86 3.18
CA ARG A 46 19.12 -1.30 2.19
C ARG A 46 18.94 -2.22 0.98
N ILE A 47 20.03 -2.76 0.43
CA ILE A 47 19.96 -3.71 -0.70
C ILE A 47 19.15 -4.95 -0.30
N LEU A 48 19.41 -5.50 0.90
CA LEU A 48 18.65 -6.64 1.40
C LEU A 48 17.16 -6.31 1.50
N PHE A 49 16.81 -5.15 2.05
CA PHE A 49 15.42 -4.70 2.11
C PHE A 49 14.78 -4.61 0.72
N TYR A 50 15.45 -4.01 -0.27
CA TYR A 50 14.93 -3.93 -1.64
C TYR A 50 14.73 -5.31 -2.27
N LEU A 51 15.67 -6.24 -2.05
CA LEU A 51 15.57 -7.61 -2.54
C LEU A 51 14.40 -8.36 -1.91
N LEU A 52 14.20 -8.22 -0.59
CA LEU A 52 13.07 -8.84 0.12
C LEU A 52 11.73 -8.32 -0.41
N LEU A 53 11.65 -7.01 -0.64
CA LEU A 53 10.50 -6.34 -1.24
C LEU A 53 10.20 -6.86 -2.66
N ILE A 54 11.21 -6.91 -3.54
CA ILE A 54 11.08 -7.46 -4.90
C ILE A 54 10.67 -8.93 -4.85
N TYR A 55 11.30 -9.72 -3.98
CA TYR A 55 10.98 -11.12 -3.79
C TYR A 55 9.54 -11.33 -3.30
N GLY A 56 9.04 -10.45 -2.42
CA GLY A 56 7.66 -10.45 -1.96
C GLY A 56 6.63 -10.27 -3.08
N VAL A 57 6.99 -9.54 -4.15
CA VAL A 57 6.12 -9.33 -5.32
C VAL A 57 6.26 -10.44 -6.36
N LEU A 58 7.50 -10.87 -6.65
CA LEU A 58 7.79 -11.81 -7.73
C LEU A 58 7.64 -13.28 -7.31
N GLY A 59 7.88 -13.58 -6.04
CA GLY A 59 7.85 -14.91 -5.46
C GLY A 59 6.43 -15.48 -5.45
N ARG A 60 6.00 -16.09 -6.54
CA ARG A 60 4.66 -16.71 -6.64
C ARG A 60 4.64 -18.19 -6.27
N ARG A 61 5.81 -18.86 -6.32
CA ARG A 61 5.91 -20.32 -6.22
C ARG A 61 6.12 -20.82 -4.79
N GLN A 62 6.81 -20.05 -3.95
CA GLN A 62 7.22 -20.47 -2.59
C GLN A 62 6.55 -19.61 -1.53
N ARG A 63 5.32 -19.97 -1.14
CA ARG A 63 4.49 -19.16 -0.22
C ARG A 63 5.16 -18.92 1.13
N TRP A 64 5.87 -19.91 1.67
CA TRP A 64 6.57 -19.82 2.95
C TRP A 64 7.71 -18.80 2.93
N LEU A 65 8.53 -18.85 1.88
CA LEU A 65 9.68 -17.95 1.74
C LEU A 65 9.22 -16.52 1.52
N VAL A 66 8.14 -16.34 0.74
CA VAL A 66 7.53 -15.03 0.49
C VAL A 66 6.94 -14.43 1.75
N ALA A 67 6.26 -15.24 2.57
CA ALA A 67 5.75 -14.80 3.87
C ALA A 67 6.91 -14.33 4.78
N GLY A 68 7.98 -15.13 4.90
CA GLY A 68 9.16 -14.75 5.68
C GLY A 68 9.83 -13.47 5.17
N ALA A 69 9.96 -13.32 3.85
CA ALA A 69 10.54 -12.12 3.25
C ALA A 69 9.69 -10.87 3.49
N LEU A 70 8.36 -10.98 3.33
CA LEU A 70 7.43 -9.89 3.61
C LEU A 70 7.43 -9.51 5.09
N VAL A 71 7.38 -10.48 6.01
CA VAL A 71 7.45 -10.20 7.46
C VAL A 71 8.74 -9.47 7.80
N SER A 72 9.88 -9.94 7.28
CA SER A 72 11.19 -9.30 7.52
C SER A 72 11.22 -7.86 7.00
N ALA A 73 10.76 -7.64 5.77
CA ALA A 73 10.68 -6.30 5.19
C ALA A 73 9.69 -5.40 5.96
N MET A 74 8.55 -5.96 6.39
CA MET A 74 7.53 -5.20 7.11
C MET A 74 8.01 -4.75 8.49
N SER A 75 8.67 -5.65 9.23
CA SER A 75 9.25 -5.33 10.54
C SER A 75 10.37 -4.29 10.44
N TYR A 76 11.29 -4.46 9.48
CA TYR A 76 12.36 -3.49 9.26
C TYR A 76 11.83 -2.11 8.84
N GLY A 77 10.86 -2.07 7.91
CA GLY A 77 10.19 -0.83 7.53
C GLY A 77 9.44 -0.17 8.70
N GLY A 78 8.75 -0.96 9.53
CA GLY A 78 8.07 -0.45 10.73
C GLY A 78 9.03 0.11 11.78
N ALA A 79 10.20 -0.53 11.98
CA ALA A 79 11.25 0.00 12.83
C ALA A 79 11.79 1.34 12.31
N ALA A 80 11.97 1.48 11.00
CA ALA A 80 12.32 2.76 10.39
C ALA A 80 11.24 3.84 10.60
N THR A 81 9.95 3.50 10.51
CA THR A 81 8.87 4.46 10.84
C THR A 81 8.95 4.91 12.30
N ILE A 82 9.15 4.00 13.25
CA ILE A 82 9.29 4.36 14.66
C ILE A 82 10.53 5.23 14.86
N HIS A 83 11.61 4.94 14.15
CA HIS A 83 12.79 5.80 14.17
C HIS A 83 12.48 7.22 13.65
N SER A 84 11.70 7.34 12.58
CA SER A 84 11.22 8.64 12.08
C SER A 84 10.46 9.44 13.15
N MET A 85 9.57 8.76 13.89
CA MET A 85 8.82 9.39 15.00
C MET A 85 9.75 9.91 16.08
N LEU A 86 10.77 9.13 16.44
CA LEU A 86 11.78 9.51 17.43
C LEU A 86 12.59 10.73 16.95
N LEU A 87 13.06 10.71 15.70
CA LEU A 87 13.80 11.81 15.08
C LEU A 87 13.00 13.12 15.09
N VAL A 88 11.73 13.08 14.67
CA VAL A 88 10.85 14.27 14.71
C VAL A 88 10.63 14.74 16.15
N SER A 89 10.33 13.83 17.08
CA SER A 89 9.96 14.19 18.45
C SER A 89 11.09 14.84 19.26
N ARG A 90 12.35 14.56 18.90
CA ARG A 90 13.55 14.96 19.66
C ARG A 90 14.51 15.81 18.82
N SER A 91 14.01 16.41 17.73
CA SER A 91 14.78 17.21 16.76
C SER A 91 15.29 18.57 17.29
N THR A 92 15.39 18.77 18.62
CA THR A 92 15.60 20.10 19.22
C THR A 92 16.95 20.74 18.87
N SER A 93 17.99 19.95 18.62
CA SER A 93 19.32 20.47 18.30
C SER A 93 19.35 21.18 16.95
N ARG A 94 19.76 22.45 16.95
CA ARG A 94 19.96 23.27 15.73
C ARG A 94 21.34 23.09 15.10
N TYR A 95 22.27 22.48 15.84
CA TYR A 95 23.68 22.40 15.47
C TYR A 95 24.06 21.04 14.88
N THR A 96 23.26 20.00 15.12
CA THR A 96 23.57 18.64 14.66
C THR A 96 22.47 18.08 13.75
N LEU A 97 22.89 17.48 12.64
CA LEU A 97 22.02 16.78 11.69
C LEU A 97 22.21 15.26 11.82
N ASP A 98 21.13 14.52 12.02
CA ASP A 98 21.18 13.06 12.01
C ASP A 98 20.91 12.53 10.60
N LEU A 99 21.93 11.92 9.98
CA LEU A 99 21.84 11.42 8.60
C LEU A 99 20.93 10.20 8.47
N ASP A 100 20.54 9.57 9.58
CA ASP A 100 19.56 8.48 9.56
C ASP A 100 18.19 8.93 9.04
N VAL A 101 17.88 10.23 9.08
CA VAL A 101 16.66 10.76 8.47
C VAL A 101 16.57 10.40 6.98
N TYR A 102 17.69 10.40 6.25
CA TYR A 102 17.74 10.01 4.85
C TYR A 102 17.58 8.50 4.69
N GLY A 103 18.23 7.71 5.57
CA GLY A 103 18.07 6.26 5.65
C GLY A 103 16.61 5.85 5.84
N VAL A 104 15.97 6.43 6.84
CA VAL A 104 14.56 6.26 7.16
C VAL A 104 13.67 6.68 6.00
N PHE A 105 13.93 7.83 5.38
CA PHE A 105 13.19 8.28 4.19
C PHE A 105 13.31 7.28 3.04
N ALA A 106 14.50 6.73 2.79
CA ALA A 106 14.70 5.75 1.72
C ALA A 106 13.91 4.45 1.96
N ILE A 107 13.91 3.93 3.19
CA ILE A 107 13.16 2.73 3.55
C ILE A 107 11.65 2.97 3.51
N THR A 108 11.17 4.06 4.11
CA THR A 108 9.74 4.39 4.18
C THR A 108 9.17 4.72 2.81
N SER A 109 9.86 5.54 2.01
CA SER A 109 9.43 5.89 0.64
C SER A 109 9.35 4.66 -0.27
N THR A 110 10.38 3.80 -0.29
CA THR A 110 10.37 2.58 -1.12
C THR A 110 9.27 1.61 -0.70
N GLY A 111 9.01 1.46 0.59
CA GLY A 111 7.89 0.63 1.09
C GLY A 111 6.52 1.14 0.65
N VAL A 112 6.29 2.47 0.70
CA VAL A 112 5.04 3.09 0.20
C VAL A 112 4.85 2.80 -1.30
N LEU A 113 5.91 2.97 -2.10
CA LEU A 113 5.83 2.77 -3.55
C LEU A 113 5.53 1.32 -3.92
N LEU A 114 6.01 0.35 -3.13
CA LEU A 114 5.75 -1.06 -3.39
C LEU A 114 4.43 -1.57 -2.80
N ALA A 115 3.86 -0.89 -1.82
CA ALA A 115 2.57 -1.26 -1.25
C ALA A 115 1.47 -1.35 -2.32
N LEU A 116 1.43 -0.41 -3.28
CA LEU A 116 0.44 -0.42 -4.35
C LEU A 116 0.59 -1.62 -5.31
N PRO A 117 1.78 -1.94 -5.86
CA PRO A 117 2.04 -3.19 -6.56
C PRO A 117 1.61 -4.43 -5.78
N LEU A 118 1.96 -4.52 -4.49
CA LEU A 118 1.60 -5.64 -3.62
C LEU A 118 0.08 -5.82 -3.54
N LEU A 119 -0.67 -4.73 -3.33
CA LEU A 119 -2.13 -4.76 -3.23
C LEU A 119 -2.84 -4.98 -4.58
N ALA A 120 -2.29 -4.46 -5.68
CA ALA A 120 -2.94 -4.47 -6.99
C ALA A 120 -2.63 -5.73 -7.82
N VAL A 121 -1.42 -6.29 -7.71
CA VAL A 121 -0.94 -7.37 -8.58
C VAL A 121 -0.95 -8.73 -7.89
N SER A 122 -0.83 -8.78 -6.56
CA SER A 122 -0.80 -10.05 -5.83
C SER A 122 -2.19 -10.68 -5.75
N THR A 123 -2.56 -11.42 -6.79
CA THR A 123 -3.73 -12.31 -6.80
C THR A 123 -3.65 -13.36 -5.69
N THR A 124 -2.43 -13.69 -5.25
CA THR A 124 -2.13 -14.54 -4.11
C THR A 124 -2.60 -13.89 -2.80
N LEU A 125 -2.29 -12.61 -2.54
CA LEU A 125 -2.76 -11.89 -1.33
C LEU A 125 -4.26 -11.63 -1.35
N GLN A 126 -4.84 -11.33 -2.51
CA GLN A 126 -6.28 -11.07 -2.65
C GLN A 126 -7.16 -12.30 -2.41
N ARG A 127 -6.61 -13.51 -2.63
CA ARG A 127 -7.34 -14.78 -2.49
C ARG A 127 -7.19 -15.43 -1.13
N ILE A 128 -6.12 -15.10 -0.39
CA ILE A 128 -5.70 -15.89 0.78
C ILE A 128 -6.46 -15.54 2.04
N GLU A 129 -6.71 -14.27 2.37
CA GLU A 129 -7.61 -13.88 3.46
C GLU A 129 -7.66 -12.36 3.52
N LYS A 130 -8.85 -11.81 3.71
CA LYS A 130 -9.05 -10.36 3.87
C LYS A 130 -8.34 -9.81 5.14
N GLU A 131 -8.00 -10.67 6.11
CA GLU A 131 -7.21 -10.32 7.30
C GLU A 131 -5.78 -9.89 6.92
N VAL A 132 -5.08 -10.69 6.10
CA VAL A 132 -3.72 -10.39 5.61
C VAL A 132 -3.69 -9.09 4.83
N LEU A 133 -4.71 -8.86 4.00
CA LEU A 133 -4.86 -7.60 3.25
C LEU A 133 -4.91 -6.41 4.21
N THR A 134 -5.61 -6.54 5.34
CA THR A 134 -5.74 -5.47 6.33
C THR A 134 -4.40 -5.17 7.00
N ILE A 135 -3.61 -6.20 7.34
CA ILE A 135 -2.26 -6.02 7.90
C ILE A 135 -1.34 -5.31 6.90
N VAL A 136 -1.37 -5.69 5.62
CA VAL A 136 -0.57 -5.04 4.57
C VAL A 136 -1.01 -3.58 4.37
N VAL A 137 -2.31 -3.28 4.44
CA VAL A 137 -2.81 -1.90 4.37
C VAL A 137 -2.36 -1.08 5.58
N LEU A 138 -2.46 -1.63 6.80
CA LEU A 138 -1.98 -0.97 8.02
C LEU A 138 -0.48 -0.69 7.95
N TRP A 139 0.30 -1.65 7.45
CA TRP A 139 1.72 -1.45 7.20
C TRP A 139 1.98 -0.36 6.17
N ALA A 140 1.24 -0.32 5.06
CA ALA A 140 1.39 0.73 4.05
C ALA A 140 1.08 2.13 4.63
N LEU A 141 0.05 2.24 5.48
CA LEU A 141 -0.27 3.48 6.19
C LEU A 141 0.84 3.86 7.18
N LEU A 142 1.42 2.89 7.89
CA LEU A 142 2.55 3.11 8.78
C LEU A 142 3.79 3.60 8.00
N MET A 143 4.10 3.02 6.84
CA MET A 143 5.20 3.47 5.99
C MET A 143 4.95 4.88 5.44
N PHE A 144 3.70 5.20 5.06
CA PHE A 144 3.33 6.54 4.60
C PHE A 144 3.48 7.59 5.69
N LEU A 145 3.06 7.27 6.93
CA LEU A 145 3.29 8.12 8.09
C LEU A 145 4.78 8.36 8.35
N GLY A 146 5.59 7.29 8.32
CA GLY A 146 7.04 7.40 8.46
C GLY A 146 7.69 8.26 7.37
N ALA A 147 7.24 8.13 6.12
CA ALA A 147 7.74 8.95 5.02
C ALA A 147 7.40 10.44 5.20
N ILE A 148 6.17 10.77 5.63
CA ILE A 148 5.79 12.15 5.93
C ILE A 148 6.65 12.72 7.05
N LEU A 149 6.82 11.98 8.15
CA LEU A 149 7.63 12.43 9.28
C LEU A 149 9.09 12.65 8.87
N ALA A 150 9.67 11.76 8.07
CA ALA A 150 11.02 11.93 7.56
C ALA A 150 11.16 13.16 6.64
N VAL A 151 10.19 13.37 5.73
CA VAL A 151 10.13 14.57 4.90
C VAL A 151 10.05 15.83 5.77
N SER A 152 9.16 15.85 6.77
CA SER A 152 9.04 16.96 7.71
C SER A 152 10.35 17.24 8.44
N SER A 153 11.07 16.20 8.89
CA SER A 153 12.40 16.36 9.49
C SER A 153 13.42 16.98 8.54
N ILE A 154 13.46 16.53 7.27
CA ILE A 154 14.40 17.06 6.27
C ILE A 154 14.13 18.55 6.03
N TYR A 155 12.86 18.93 5.82
CA TYR A 155 12.49 20.34 5.62
C TYR A 155 12.74 21.18 6.86
N ALA A 156 12.40 20.68 8.05
CA ALA A 156 12.67 21.41 9.28
C ALA A 156 14.17 21.66 9.47
N LYS A 157 15.05 20.75 9.03
CA LYS A 157 16.50 20.95 9.17
C LYS A 157 17.07 21.91 8.13
N GLU A 158 16.55 21.94 6.91
CA GLU A 158 17.01 22.88 5.87
C GLU A 158 16.93 24.34 6.33
N ASP A 159 15.88 24.72 7.07
CA ASP A 159 15.65 26.10 7.52
C ASP A 159 16.46 26.51 8.76
N PHE A 160 16.93 25.56 9.59
CA PHE A 160 17.49 25.85 10.92
C PHE A 160 18.94 25.39 11.14
N VAL A 161 19.59 24.80 10.14
CA VAL A 161 20.97 24.32 10.27
C VAL A 161 21.95 25.50 10.30
N VAL A 162 22.68 25.60 11.42
CA VAL A 162 23.69 26.64 11.63
C VAL A 162 25.08 26.06 11.37
N ALA A 163 25.93 26.81 10.67
CA ALA A 163 27.33 26.43 10.46
C ALA A 163 28.08 26.28 11.80
N PRO A 164 28.98 25.29 11.94
CA PRO A 164 29.86 25.21 13.09
C PRO A 164 30.82 26.40 13.14
N ALA A 165 31.28 26.74 14.36
CA ALA A 165 32.26 27.80 14.54
C ALA A 165 33.61 27.40 13.89
N CYS A 166 34.21 28.32 13.14
CA CYS A 166 35.58 28.17 12.66
C CYS A 166 36.54 28.78 13.68
N LEU A 167 37.41 27.95 14.24
CA LEU A 167 38.34 28.33 15.31
C LEU A 167 39.79 28.17 14.87
N PRO A 168 40.75 28.88 15.51
CA PRO A 168 42.16 28.59 15.38
C PRO A 168 42.46 27.13 15.76
N LEU A 169 43.46 26.52 15.12
CA LEU A 169 43.77 25.08 15.26
C LEU A 169 44.00 24.66 16.72
N GLU A 170 44.70 25.48 17.50
CA GLU A 170 45.02 25.19 18.92
C GLU A 170 43.76 25.14 19.80
N GLU A 171 42.76 25.98 19.51
CA GLU A 171 41.51 26.05 20.26
C GLU A 171 40.54 24.94 19.84
N ALA A 172 40.51 24.60 18.55
CA ALA A 172 39.71 23.50 18.03
C ALA A 172 40.16 22.12 18.58
N MET A 173 41.48 21.88 18.68
CA MET A 173 42.02 20.59 19.10
C MET A 173 41.83 20.27 20.59
N THR A 174 41.64 21.29 21.44
CA THR A 174 41.56 21.11 22.91
C THR A 174 40.16 20.81 23.41
N SER A 175 39.12 21.07 22.60
CA SER A 175 37.72 21.05 23.06
C SER A 175 36.70 20.45 22.10
N ALA A 176 37.06 20.22 20.82
CA ALA A 176 36.15 19.65 19.84
C ALA A 176 36.18 18.12 19.82
N THR A 177 35.01 17.49 19.64
CA THR A 177 34.89 16.03 19.45
C THR A 177 35.39 15.59 18.09
N SER A 178 35.17 16.45 17.08
CA SER A 178 35.58 16.22 15.70
C SER A 178 35.94 17.55 15.05
N VAL A 179 36.93 17.50 14.17
CA VAL A 179 37.62 18.67 13.64
C VAL A 179 37.75 18.52 12.13
N PHE A 180 37.45 19.58 11.38
CA PHE A 180 37.63 19.60 9.93
C PHE A 180 38.37 20.88 9.50
N GLN A 181 39.52 20.72 8.84
CA GLN A 181 40.33 21.84 8.40
C GLN A 181 39.73 22.48 7.14
N SER A 182 39.53 23.80 7.15
CA SER A 182 39.02 24.51 5.98
C SER A 182 40.06 24.49 4.84
N PRO A 183 39.65 24.23 3.59
CA PRO A 183 40.56 24.27 2.44
C PRO A 183 40.87 25.70 1.96
N THR A 184 40.02 26.67 2.32
CA THR A 184 40.10 28.05 1.83
C THR A 184 40.56 29.04 2.90
N GLU A 185 40.36 28.70 4.18
CA GLU A 185 40.66 29.58 5.32
C GLU A 185 41.65 28.91 6.28
N ASN A 186 42.49 29.70 6.95
CA ASN A 186 43.37 29.22 8.02
C ASN A 186 42.62 29.01 9.34
N CYS A 187 41.48 28.33 9.28
CA CYS A 187 40.66 28.02 10.43
C CYS A 187 40.15 26.58 10.34
N THR A 188 39.72 26.08 11.49
CA THR A 188 39.33 24.69 11.66
C THR A 188 37.93 24.64 12.24
N TYR A 189 37.02 23.97 11.54
CA TYR A 189 35.65 23.79 11.99
C TYR A 189 35.63 22.77 13.12
N ALA A 190 35.01 23.15 14.23
CA ALA A 190 34.88 22.34 15.43
C ALA A 190 33.40 22.01 15.70
N CYS A 191 33.11 20.73 15.92
CA CYS A 191 31.80 20.30 16.40
C CYS A 191 31.84 20.07 17.91
N PHE A 192 31.01 20.83 18.63
CA PHE A 192 30.93 20.80 20.08
C PHE A 192 29.81 19.90 20.59
N GLN A 193 30.05 19.36 21.78
CA GLN A 193 29.23 18.35 22.43
C GLN A 193 28.12 18.99 23.27
N THR A 194 27.26 19.82 22.67
CA THR A 194 26.28 20.62 23.42
C THR A 194 24.93 19.93 23.61
N GLU A 195 24.47 19.11 22.66
CA GLU A 195 23.17 18.41 22.75
C GLU A 195 23.23 16.98 22.15
N HIS A 196 22.58 16.02 22.80
CA HIS A 196 22.53 14.62 22.38
C HIS A 196 21.24 14.32 21.60
N THR A 197 21.38 13.62 20.47
CA THR A 197 20.24 12.92 19.87
C THR A 197 19.99 11.61 20.64
N PRO A 198 18.74 11.15 20.77
CA PRO A 198 18.45 9.91 21.48
C PRO A 198 19.17 8.73 20.84
N PHE A 199 19.73 7.83 21.66
CA PHE A 199 20.40 6.59 21.21
C PHE A 199 21.68 6.80 20.39
N ARG A 200 22.24 8.02 20.35
CA ARG A 200 23.57 8.29 19.79
C ARG A 200 24.54 8.70 20.88
N SER A 201 25.77 8.20 20.78
CA SER A 201 26.86 8.65 21.63
C SER A 201 27.33 10.02 21.19
N LEU A 202 27.56 10.89 22.16
CA LEU A 202 28.08 12.24 21.96
C LEU A 202 29.48 12.26 21.29
N SER A 203 30.23 11.15 21.37
CA SER A 203 31.53 10.96 20.69
C SER A 203 31.42 10.79 19.17
N ASN A 204 30.23 10.49 18.65
CA ASN A 204 30.04 10.07 17.25
C ASN A 204 29.71 11.24 16.31
N ILE A 205 29.65 12.47 16.83
CA ILE A 205 29.45 13.66 16.02
C ILE A 205 30.69 13.86 15.14
N MET A 206 30.47 14.12 13.86
CA MET A 206 31.53 14.36 12.88
C MET A 206 31.31 15.68 12.14
N ALA A 207 32.37 16.48 12.02
CA ALA A 207 32.45 17.59 11.09
C ALA A 207 32.63 17.03 9.67
N TRP A 208 31.68 17.32 8.77
CA TRP A 208 31.64 16.74 7.44
C TRP A 208 31.40 17.82 6.37
N PRO A 209 32.12 17.78 5.23
CA PRO A 209 31.90 18.70 4.12
C PRO A 209 30.50 18.51 3.56
N ASN A 210 29.72 19.59 3.52
CA ASN A 210 28.31 19.52 3.20
C ASN A 210 28.07 19.24 1.70
N LYS A 211 27.72 18.00 1.39
CA LYS A 211 27.26 17.58 0.05
C LYS A 211 25.76 17.28 0.01
N THR A 212 24.99 17.77 0.98
CA THR A 212 23.56 17.50 1.00
C THR A 212 22.83 18.32 -0.06
N HIS A 213 22.00 17.65 -0.86
CA HIS A 213 21.07 18.32 -1.77
C HIS A 213 19.91 18.98 -1.00
N ARG A 214 19.24 19.94 -1.64
CA ARG A 214 18.06 20.63 -1.09
C ARG A 214 16.95 19.65 -0.73
N ALA A 215 16.14 19.97 0.30
CA ALA A 215 15.03 19.10 0.68
C ALA A 215 14.05 18.92 -0.49
N ARG A 216 13.83 19.98 -1.29
CA ARG A 216 13.00 19.93 -2.49
C ARG A 216 13.54 18.94 -3.53
N ASP A 217 14.84 18.94 -3.80
CA ASP A 217 15.43 18.01 -4.78
C ASP A 217 15.36 16.58 -4.27
N ILE A 218 15.51 16.42 -2.95
CA ILE A 218 15.42 15.14 -2.28
C ILE A 218 14.03 14.52 -2.38
N THR A 219 12.99 15.32 -2.15
CA THR A 219 11.61 14.86 -1.97
C THR A 219 10.75 15.00 -3.22
N SER A 220 11.12 15.86 -4.18
CA SER A 220 10.33 16.15 -5.39
C SER A 220 9.98 14.90 -6.19
N VAL A 221 10.95 14.01 -6.40
CA VAL A 221 10.75 12.74 -7.11
C VAL A 221 9.70 11.89 -6.40
N PHE A 222 9.80 11.76 -5.08
CA PHE A 222 8.85 11.00 -4.28
C PHE A 222 7.43 11.58 -4.31
N VAL A 223 7.29 12.90 -4.16
CA VAL A 223 5.99 13.59 -4.18
C VAL A 223 5.31 13.43 -5.55
N LEU A 224 6.05 13.64 -6.64
CA LEU A 224 5.53 13.47 -8.00
C LEU A 224 5.10 12.03 -8.27
N ILE A 225 5.92 11.07 -7.85
CA ILE A 225 5.63 9.64 -7.98
C ILE A 225 4.37 9.27 -7.20
N ILE A 226 4.25 9.70 -5.94
CA ILE A 226 3.07 9.41 -5.13
C ILE A 226 1.81 10.00 -5.76
N ALA A 227 1.88 11.25 -6.23
CA ALA A 227 0.75 11.89 -6.89
C ALA A 227 0.29 11.08 -8.12
N ALA A 228 1.22 10.65 -8.97
CA ALA A 228 0.92 9.82 -10.14
C ALA A 228 0.30 8.45 -9.77
N ASN A 229 0.80 7.83 -8.70
CA ASN A 229 0.31 6.56 -8.20
C ASN A 229 -1.08 6.66 -7.54
N LEU A 230 -1.34 7.76 -6.81
CA LEU A 230 -2.66 8.07 -6.23
C LEU A 230 -3.71 8.26 -7.33
N ILE A 231 -3.39 9.06 -8.36
CA ILE A 231 -4.27 9.24 -9.52
C ILE A 231 -4.59 7.87 -10.15
N SER A 232 -3.57 7.03 -10.34
CA SER A 232 -3.73 5.67 -10.87
C SER A 232 -4.61 4.77 -9.98
N ALA A 233 -4.50 4.89 -8.66
CA ALA A 233 -5.33 4.17 -7.70
C ALA A 233 -6.79 4.64 -7.74
N VAL A 234 -7.03 5.96 -7.77
CA VAL A 234 -8.37 6.55 -7.85
C VAL A 234 -9.08 6.14 -9.15
N ILE A 235 -8.38 6.18 -10.29
CA ILE A 235 -8.93 5.75 -11.59
C ILE A 235 -9.32 4.27 -11.54
N ARG A 236 -8.47 3.40 -10.97
CA ARG A 236 -8.78 1.97 -10.80
C ARG A 236 -9.98 1.75 -9.89
N GLY A 237 -10.01 2.40 -8.73
CA GLY A 237 -11.12 2.28 -7.77
C GLY A 237 -12.45 2.75 -8.35
N THR A 238 -12.43 3.87 -9.08
CA THR A 238 -13.63 4.43 -9.74
C THR A 238 -14.15 3.48 -10.82
N ASN A 239 -13.26 2.96 -11.68
CA ASN A 239 -13.63 1.98 -12.70
C ASN A 239 -14.20 0.69 -12.10
N TYR A 240 -13.63 0.22 -11.00
CA TYR A 240 -14.14 -0.95 -10.27
C TYR A 240 -15.55 -0.70 -9.73
N ARG A 241 -15.79 0.43 -9.07
CA ARG A 241 -17.13 0.80 -8.57
C ARG A 241 -18.16 0.93 -9.70
N ILE A 242 -17.81 1.54 -10.82
CA ILE A 242 -18.70 1.65 -11.99
C ILE A 242 -19.05 0.26 -12.54
N ARG A 243 -18.07 -0.64 -12.64
CA ARG A 243 -18.28 -2.01 -13.11
C ARG A 243 -19.20 -2.80 -12.18
N MET A 244 -18.99 -2.67 -10.87
CA MET A 244 -19.86 -3.30 -9.86
C MET A 244 -21.30 -2.76 -9.94
N ARG A 245 -21.48 -1.44 -10.06
CA ARG A 245 -22.80 -0.83 -10.21
C ARG A 245 -23.51 -1.30 -11.49
N ARG A 246 -22.79 -1.46 -12.61
CA ARG A 246 -23.34 -2.03 -13.86
C ARG A 246 -23.66 -3.51 -13.76
N GLY A 247 -22.87 -4.29 -13.01
CA GLY A 247 -23.11 -5.72 -12.75
C GLY A 247 -24.37 -5.93 -11.92
N ASN A 248 -24.53 -5.16 -10.84
CA ASN A 248 -25.71 -5.23 -9.97
C ASN A 248 -27.00 -4.81 -10.71
N ARG A 249 -26.89 -3.82 -11.62
CA ARG A 249 -28.03 -3.37 -12.45
C ARG A 249 -28.50 -4.42 -13.45
N ARG A 250 -27.63 -5.32 -13.92
CA ARG A 250 -28.03 -6.45 -14.76
C ARG A 250 -28.73 -7.54 -13.93
N HIS A 251 -28.22 -7.82 -12.72
CA HIS A 251 -28.85 -8.77 -11.81
C HIS A 251 -30.25 -8.34 -11.35
N VAL A 252 -30.46 -7.04 -11.08
CA VAL A 252 -31.78 -6.49 -10.70
C VAL A 252 -32.74 -6.40 -11.90
N SER A 253 -32.22 -6.30 -13.13
CA SER A 253 -33.07 -6.34 -14.32
C SER A 253 -33.52 -7.75 -14.69
N ASP A 254 -32.79 -8.79 -14.25
CA ASP A 254 -33.13 -10.19 -14.50
C ASP A 254 -34.06 -10.79 -13.42
N SER A 255 -34.20 -10.16 -12.24
CA SER A 255 -35.10 -10.63 -11.17
C SER A 255 -36.57 -10.18 -11.32
N ASN A 256 -36.85 -9.19 -12.18
CA ASN A 256 -38.21 -8.70 -12.43
C ASN A 256 -38.80 -9.20 -13.76
N THR A 257 -38.16 -10.18 -14.40
CA THR A 257 -38.66 -10.78 -15.64
C THR A 257 -38.70 -12.30 -15.53
N LEU A 258 -39.92 -12.83 -15.46
CA LEU A 258 -40.28 -14.22 -15.72
C LEU A 258 -39.48 -14.77 -16.93
N PRO A 259 -39.00 -16.04 -16.91
CA PRO A 259 -37.91 -16.48 -17.78
C PRO A 259 -38.34 -16.55 -19.25
N SER A 260 -38.08 -15.49 -20.00
CA SER A 260 -38.27 -15.50 -21.45
C SER A 260 -37.09 -16.20 -22.12
N ALA A 261 -37.23 -17.51 -22.30
CA ALA A 261 -37.02 -18.26 -23.55
C ALA A 261 -35.96 -17.77 -24.59
N LEU A 262 -34.83 -17.19 -24.18
CA LEU A 262 -33.80 -16.67 -25.10
C LEU A 262 -32.40 -17.25 -24.85
N HIS A 263 -32.30 -18.37 -24.14
CA HIS A 263 -31.06 -19.16 -24.05
C HIS A 263 -31.13 -20.46 -24.88
N LYS A 264 -32.31 -20.85 -25.38
CA LYS A 264 -32.46 -22.01 -26.27
C LYS A 264 -32.06 -21.73 -27.73
N SER A 265 -32.08 -20.47 -28.17
CA SER A 265 -31.80 -20.12 -29.58
C SER A 265 -30.32 -20.09 -29.97
N LYS A 266 -29.40 -19.90 -29.00
CA LYS A 266 -27.95 -19.97 -29.28
C LYS A 266 -27.40 -21.39 -29.33
N LEU A 267 -28.02 -22.33 -28.64
CA LEU A 267 -27.64 -23.76 -28.73
C LEU A 267 -28.26 -24.44 -29.96
N SER A 268 -29.43 -24.01 -30.45
CA SER A 268 -29.96 -24.52 -31.73
C SER A 268 -29.11 -24.05 -32.92
N LEU A 269 -28.62 -22.80 -32.90
CA LEU A 269 -27.76 -22.27 -33.96
C LEU A 269 -26.40 -22.99 -34.10
N ILE A 270 -25.88 -23.55 -32.99
CA ILE A 270 -24.66 -24.37 -32.99
C ILE A 270 -24.97 -25.81 -33.45
N ARG A 271 -26.16 -26.32 -33.12
CA ARG A 271 -26.65 -27.63 -33.59
C ARG A 271 -26.91 -27.65 -35.10
N ASP A 272 -27.43 -26.56 -35.66
CA ASP A 272 -27.74 -26.45 -37.09
C ASP A 272 -26.48 -26.31 -37.96
N ARG A 273 -25.37 -25.80 -37.39
CA ARG A 273 -24.07 -25.72 -38.10
C ARG A 273 -23.29 -27.04 -38.11
N LEU A 274 -23.60 -27.99 -37.24
CA LEU A 274 -22.98 -29.31 -37.20
C LEU A 274 -23.68 -30.33 -38.11
N MET A 275 -24.92 -30.08 -38.52
CA MET A 275 -25.75 -31.02 -39.30
C MET A 275 -25.96 -30.58 -40.77
N GLY A 276 -24.92 -30.01 -41.40
CA GLY A 276 -24.72 -30.00 -42.85
C GLY A 276 -25.96 -29.82 -43.74
N ARG A 277 -26.84 -28.84 -43.45
CA ARG A 277 -28.00 -28.56 -44.32
C ARG A 277 -27.79 -27.27 -45.09
N GLN A 278 -27.47 -27.45 -46.37
CA GLN A 278 -27.43 -26.42 -47.39
C GLN A 278 -28.86 -25.87 -47.60
N HIS A 279 -29.10 -24.61 -47.23
CA HIS A 279 -30.25 -23.87 -47.73
C HIS A 279 -29.81 -22.62 -48.47
N LYS A 280 -30.38 -22.51 -49.67
CA LYS A 280 -30.13 -21.50 -50.70
C LYS A 280 -30.51 -20.10 -50.20
N HIS A 281 -29.71 -19.15 -50.65
CA HIS A 281 -29.95 -17.72 -50.79
C HIS A 281 -31.36 -17.20 -50.43
N VAL A 282 -31.42 -16.36 -49.40
CA VAL A 282 -32.19 -15.11 -49.44
C VAL A 282 -31.26 -13.99 -48.99
N SER A 283 -30.95 -13.10 -49.93
CA SER A 283 -30.14 -11.92 -49.71
C SER A 283 -30.85 -10.96 -48.76
N SER A 284 -30.30 -10.78 -47.56
CA SER A 284 -30.53 -9.58 -46.76
C SER A 284 -29.20 -8.87 -46.59
N THR A 285 -28.92 -7.99 -47.54
CA THR A 285 -27.84 -7.00 -47.47
C THR A 285 -28.16 -6.03 -46.34
N THR A 286 -27.86 -6.43 -45.11
CA THR A 286 -27.59 -5.46 -44.05
C THR A 286 -26.18 -4.95 -44.29
N VAL A 287 -26.12 -3.76 -44.90
CA VAL A 287 -24.91 -2.94 -45.00
C VAL A 287 -24.43 -2.66 -43.57
N SER A 288 -23.59 -3.54 -43.05
CA SER A 288 -22.84 -3.30 -41.83
C SER A 288 -21.69 -2.38 -42.21
N SER A 289 -21.82 -1.10 -41.84
CA SER A 289 -20.82 -0.07 -42.07
C SER A 289 -19.45 -0.54 -41.51
N PRO A 290 -18.39 -0.66 -42.34
CA PRO A 290 -17.07 -1.16 -41.92
C PRO A 290 -16.37 -0.25 -40.88
N GLY A 291 -16.86 0.97 -40.69
CA GLY A 291 -16.27 1.96 -39.78
C GLY A 291 -16.47 1.66 -38.29
N LEU A 292 -17.61 1.09 -37.90
CA LEU A 292 -17.97 0.96 -36.48
C LEU A 292 -17.26 -0.23 -35.78
N GLN A 293 -16.98 -1.29 -36.54
CA GLN A 293 -16.29 -2.49 -36.04
C GLN A 293 -14.77 -2.24 -35.85
N ASN A 294 -14.18 -1.39 -36.70
CA ASN A 294 -12.77 -1.01 -36.58
C ASN A 294 -12.52 -0.01 -35.43
N GLN A 295 -13.51 0.84 -35.13
CA GLN A 295 -13.45 1.82 -34.02
C GLN A 295 -13.60 1.17 -32.64
N THR A 296 -14.47 0.17 -32.51
CA THR A 296 -14.63 -0.62 -31.27
C THR A 296 -13.39 -1.47 -30.95
N SER A 297 -12.73 -2.03 -31.97
CA SER A 297 -11.44 -2.74 -31.86
C SER A 297 -10.31 -1.84 -31.32
N ARG A 298 -10.15 -0.62 -31.86
CA ARG A 298 -9.13 0.34 -31.36
C ARG A 298 -9.35 0.74 -29.91
N CYS A 299 -10.60 0.99 -29.52
CA CYS A 299 -10.93 1.41 -28.17
C CYS A 299 -10.64 0.32 -27.12
N ILE A 300 -10.85 -0.97 -27.49
CA ILE A 300 -10.51 -2.11 -26.63
C ILE A 300 -8.98 -2.24 -26.46
N LYS A 301 -8.21 -2.14 -27.56
CA LYS A 301 -6.74 -2.19 -27.52
C LYS A 301 -6.16 -1.04 -26.70
N PHE A 302 -6.68 0.17 -26.88
CA PHE A 302 -6.29 1.34 -26.09
C PHE A 302 -6.57 1.14 -24.60
N ARG A 303 -7.75 0.63 -24.25
CA ARG A 303 -8.12 0.35 -22.85
C ARG A 303 -7.19 -0.69 -22.20
N GLU A 304 -6.79 -1.71 -22.95
CA GLU A 304 -5.88 -2.76 -22.47
C GLU A 304 -4.45 -2.24 -22.30
N ALA A 305 -3.95 -1.46 -23.26
CA ALA A 305 -2.65 -0.78 -23.15
C ALA A 305 -2.62 0.19 -21.95
N PHE A 306 -3.69 0.98 -21.77
CA PHE A 306 -3.82 1.90 -20.63
C PHE A 306 -3.84 1.15 -19.29
N ARG A 307 -4.54 0.02 -19.21
CA ARG A 307 -4.53 -0.83 -18.01
C ARG A 307 -3.13 -1.35 -17.69
N ASN A 308 -2.39 -1.80 -18.70
CA ASN A 308 -1.04 -2.30 -18.52
C ASN A 308 -0.07 -1.19 -18.10
N PHE A 309 -0.20 0.01 -18.68
CA PHE A 309 0.56 1.19 -18.28
C PHE A 309 0.35 1.54 -16.80
N LEU A 310 -0.90 1.56 -16.33
CA LEU A 310 -1.22 1.80 -14.91
C LEU A 310 -0.69 0.72 -13.95
N ILE A 311 -0.38 -0.48 -14.45
CA ILE A 311 0.24 -1.55 -13.66
C ILE A 311 1.76 -1.39 -13.64
N MET A 312 2.38 -1.01 -14.75
CA MET A 312 3.84 -0.86 -14.86
C MET A 312 4.38 0.42 -14.21
N LEU A 313 3.60 1.51 -14.22
CA LEU A 313 4.00 2.80 -13.67
C LEU A 313 4.50 2.73 -12.21
N PRO A 314 3.80 2.05 -11.27
CA PRO A 314 4.31 1.81 -9.92
C PRO A 314 5.66 1.10 -9.84
N PHE A 315 5.94 0.14 -10.73
CA PHE A 315 7.22 -0.59 -10.73
C PHE A 315 8.36 0.28 -11.23
N GLY A 316 8.14 1.06 -12.31
CA GLY A 316 9.13 2.03 -12.79
C GLY A 316 9.42 3.10 -11.74
N SER A 317 8.38 3.57 -11.06
CA SER A 317 8.48 4.51 -9.94
C SER A 317 9.33 3.95 -8.78
N PHE A 318 9.09 2.70 -8.40
CA PHE A 318 9.84 2.00 -7.36
C PHE A 318 11.34 1.88 -7.72
N ALA A 319 11.65 1.49 -8.96
CA ALA A 319 13.03 1.37 -9.43
C ALA A 319 13.75 2.72 -9.47
N LEU A 320 13.09 3.77 -9.97
CA LEU A 320 13.64 5.13 -10.00
C LEU A 320 13.94 5.64 -8.58
N ASN A 321 13.04 5.39 -7.62
CA ASN A 321 13.23 5.79 -6.23
C ASN A 321 14.44 5.10 -5.58
N ILE A 322 14.64 3.80 -5.83
CA ILE A 322 15.83 3.07 -5.38
C ILE A 322 17.10 3.70 -5.97
N PHE A 323 17.12 3.92 -7.28
CA PHE A 323 18.28 4.49 -7.96
C PHE A 323 18.66 5.87 -7.42
N MET A 324 17.67 6.77 -7.28
CA MET A 324 17.89 8.11 -6.73
C MET A 324 18.38 8.08 -5.28
N ASN A 325 17.84 7.18 -4.46
CA ASN A 325 18.28 7.01 -3.08
C ASN A 325 19.75 6.53 -3.03
N GLU A 326 20.10 5.48 -3.78
CA GLU A 326 21.46 4.92 -3.73
C GLU A 326 22.53 5.87 -4.27
N ILE A 327 22.22 6.68 -5.29
CA ILE A 327 23.12 7.75 -5.73
C ILE A 327 23.41 8.71 -4.57
N ARG A 328 22.37 9.15 -3.85
CA ARG A 328 22.50 10.09 -2.73
C ARG A 328 23.33 9.52 -1.57
N PHE A 329 23.19 8.22 -1.28
CA PHE A 329 23.94 7.60 -0.19
C PHE A 329 25.42 7.38 -0.49
N ASN A 330 25.87 7.50 -1.75
CA ASN A 330 27.28 7.27 -2.08
C ASN A 330 28.23 8.28 -1.42
N GLU A 331 27.74 9.47 -1.10
CA GLU A 331 28.56 10.56 -0.58
C GLU A 331 28.44 10.74 0.95
N LEU A 332 27.49 10.03 1.58
CA LEU A 332 27.21 10.19 3.01
C LEU A 332 28.16 9.35 3.87
N PRO A 333 28.68 9.91 4.98
CA PRO A 333 29.52 9.18 5.91
C PRO A 333 28.69 8.12 6.66
N THR A 334 29.28 6.95 6.85
CA THR A 334 28.66 5.81 7.53
C THR A 334 29.50 5.38 8.72
N ILE A 335 28.85 4.95 9.81
CA ILE A 335 29.51 4.34 10.95
C ILE A 335 28.89 2.97 11.24
N GLU A 336 29.73 1.95 11.44
CA GLU A 336 29.28 0.57 11.68
C GLU A 336 29.38 0.17 13.16
N GLU A 337 29.35 1.16 14.06
CA GLU A 337 29.52 0.88 15.48
C GLU A 337 28.31 0.14 16.06
N PRO A 338 28.54 -0.90 16.89
CA PRO A 338 27.50 -1.80 17.36
C PRO A 338 26.56 -1.17 18.41
N TYR A 339 26.84 0.03 18.91
CA TYR A 339 26.11 0.68 20.02
C TYR A 339 25.08 1.73 19.59
N GLU A 340 24.65 1.70 18.33
CA GLU A 340 23.68 2.67 17.81
C GLU A 340 22.27 2.05 17.62
N VAL A 341 21.49 2.66 16.72
CA VAL A 341 20.10 2.34 16.35
C VAL A 341 19.88 0.83 16.09
N GLY A 342 20.92 0.12 15.65
CA GLY A 342 20.89 -1.32 15.42
C GLY A 342 20.55 -2.18 16.66
N GLN A 343 20.78 -1.70 17.88
CA GLN A 343 20.52 -2.50 19.10
C GLN A 343 19.05 -2.56 19.49
N TRP A 344 18.29 -1.48 19.28
CA TRP A 344 16.88 -1.42 19.67
C TRP A 344 15.93 -1.88 18.55
N ALA A 345 16.38 -1.83 17.29
CA ALA A 345 15.57 -2.25 16.15
C ALA A 345 15.02 -3.69 16.27
N PRO A 346 15.79 -4.71 16.73
CA PRO A 346 15.25 -6.06 16.95
C PRO A 346 14.09 -6.11 17.96
N TRP A 347 14.18 -5.36 19.06
CA TRP A 347 13.12 -5.27 20.06
C TRP A 347 11.84 -4.69 19.48
N VAL A 348 11.98 -3.66 18.65
CA VAL A 348 10.84 -3.05 17.96
C VAL A 348 10.26 -3.99 16.91
N CYS A 349 11.10 -4.72 16.16
CA CYS A 349 10.64 -5.75 15.23
C CYS A 349 9.81 -6.83 15.92
N VAL A 350 10.26 -7.35 17.08
CA VAL A 350 9.52 -8.33 17.88
C VAL A 350 8.18 -7.75 18.35
N THR A 351 8.20 -6.53 18.86
CA THR A 351 6.99 -5.83 19.33
C THR A 351 5.96 -5.65 18.21
N LEU A 352 6.41 -5.26 17.01
CA LEU A 352 5.54 -5.11 15.84
C LEU A 352 4.93 -6.45 15.40
N VAL A 353 5.69 -7.55 15.47
CA VAL A 353 5.16 -8.88 15.17
C VAL A 353 4.09 -9.30 16.17
N VAL A 354 4.33 -9.07 17.46
CA VAL A 354 3.33 -9.33 18.52
C VAL A 354 2.09 -8.46 18.32
N ALA A 355 2.27 -7.17 18.04
CA ALA A 355 1.16 -6.26 17.76
C ALA A 355 0.35 -6.70 16.51
N ALA A 356 1.01 -7.19 15.47
CA ALA A 356 0.36 -7.70 14.27
C ALA A 356 -0.48 -8.96 14.57
N GLN A 357 0.04 -9.88 15.39
CA GLN A 357 -0.71 -11.07 15.83
C GLN A 357 -1.94 -10.70 16.66
N ILE A 358 -1.80 -9.79 17.61
CA ILE A 358 -2.91 -9.27 18.41
C ILE A 358 -3.97 -8.63 17.50
N THR A 359 -3.53 -7.76 16.58
CA THR A 359 -4.40 -7.07 15.62
C THR A 359 -5.16 -8.07 14.73
N SER A 360 -4.48 -9.08 14.21
CA SER A 360 -5.10 -10.15 13.41
C SER A 360 -6.15 -10.91 14.22
N HIS A 361 -5.85 -11.30 15.46
CA HIS A 361 -6.80 -12.01 16.32
C HIS A 361 -8.08 -11.18 16.60
N PHE A 362 -7.94 -9.89 16.89
CA PHE A 362 -9.09 -9.00 17.12
C PHE A 362 -9.92 -8.76 15.85
N LEU A 363 -9.26 -8.51 14.71
CA LEU A 363 -9.94 -8.33 13.43
C LEU A 363 -10.68 -9.61 13.01
N GLY A 364 -10.05 -10.78 13.13
CA GLY A 364 -10.65 -12.06 12.78
C GLY A 364 -11.88 -12.41 13.65
N ARG A 365 -11.88 -12.00 14.93
CA ARG A 365 -13.09 -12.10 15.79
C ARG A 365 -14.21 -11.19 15.32
N SER A 366 -13.90 -9.91 15.09
CA SER A 366 -14.89 -8.91 14.65
C SER A 366 -15.57 -9.33 13.34
N TRP A 367 -14.80 -9.92 12.43
CA TRP A 367 -15.29 -10.30 11.12
C TRP A 367 -16.14 -11.56 11.15
N ARG A 368 -15.76 -12.57 11.95
CA ARG A 368 -16.61 -13.73 12.23
C ARG A 368 -17.94 -13.31 12.87
N SER A 369 -17.93 -12.29 13.74
CA SER A 369 -19.16 -11.75 14.33
C SER A 369 -20.07 -11.09 13.28
N LYS A 370 -19.49 -10.30 12.36
CA LYS A 370 -20.26 -9.68 11.27
C LYS A 370 -20.86 -10.73 10.32
N GLN A 371 -20.09 -11.76 9.99
CA GLN A 371 -20.56 -12.82 9.11
C GLN A 371 -21.75 -13.58 9.72
N LYS A 372 -21.74 -13.82 11.04
CA LYS A 372 -22.90 -14.41 11.75
C LYS A 372 -24.14 -13.51 11.68
N HIS A 373 -23.98 -12.20 11.87
CA HIS A 373 -25.10 -11.26 11.75
C HIS A 373 -25.65 -11.19 10.33
N GLU A 374 -24.80 -11.15 9.31
CA GLU A 374 -25.23 -11.15 7.91
C GLU A 374 -25.94 -12.47 7.53
N GLU A 375 -25.48 -13.61 8.05
CA GLU A 375 -26.13 -14.93 7.86
C GLU A 375 -27.47 -15.05 8.61
N GLU A 376 -27.59 -14.47 9.81
CA GLU A 376 -28.88 -14.41 10.54
C GLU A 376 -29.87 -13.44 9.87
N GLU A 377 -29.41 -12.30 9.37
CA GLU A 377 -30.25 -11.32 8.66
C GLU A 377 -30.72 -11.85 7.29
N THR A 378 -29.93 -12.68 6.61
CA THR A 378 -30.35 -13.34 5.36
C THR A 378 -31.28 -14.54 5.57
N ARG A 379 -31.19 -15.27 6.69
CA ARG A 379 -32.15 -16.35 7.03
C ARG A 379 -33.45 -15.86 7.67
N GLY A 380 -33.43 -14.70 8.34
CA GLY A 380 -34.60 -14.08 9.00
C GLY A 380 -35.83 -13.90 8.11
N PRO A 381 -35.73 -13.40 6.86
CA PRO A 381 -36.91 -13.19 6.00
C PRO A 381 -37.45 -14.49 5.37
N GLU A 382 -36.66 -15.55 5.28
CA GLU A 382 -37.07 -16.83 4.65
C GLU A 382 -37.90 -17.70 5.61
N LEU A 383 -37.59 -17.66 6.92
CA LEU A 383 -38.40 -18.31 7.95
C LEU A 383 -39.73 -17.58 8.20
N ALA A 384 -39.75 -16.24 8.16
CA ALA A 384 -40.97 -15.45 8.34
C ALA A 384 -41.97 -15.61 7.19
N SER A 385 -41.50 -15.76 5.94
CA SER A 385 -42.36 -15.98 4.77
C SER A 385 -42.84 -17.43 4.60
N SER A 386 -42.04 -18.42 5.02
CA SER A 386 -42.50 -19.82 5.02
C SER A 386 -43.54 -20.11 6.11
N ALA A 387 -43.43 -19.47 7.28
CA ALA A 387 -44.40 -19.61 8.37
C ALA A 387 -45.78 -19.01 8.01
N THR A 388 -45.81 -17.89 7.27
CA THR A 388 -47.07 -17.30 6.79
C THR A 388 -47.69 -18.12 5.65
N CYS A 389 -46.88 -18.71 4.78
CA CYS A 389 -47.38 -19.57 3.70
C CYS A 389 -47.93 -20.91 4.21
N GLU A 390 -47.29 -21.53 5.21
CA GLU A 390 -47.79 -22.75 5.87
C GLU A 390 -49.09 -22.50 6.66
N GLN A 391 -49.19 -21.39 7.41
CA GLN A 391 -50.43 -21.05 8.13
C GLN A 391 -51.60 -20.76 7.18
N GLN A 392 -51.36 -20.08 6.05
CA GLN A 392 -52.39 -19.79 5.06
C GLN A 392 -52.84 -21.06 4.31
N LYS A 393 -51.93 -22.02 4.11
CA LYS A 393 -52.25 -23.32 3.48
C LYS A 393 -52.98 -24.27 4.45
N GLN A 394 -52.73 -24.17 5.75
CA GLN A 394 -53.49 -24.89 6.79
C GLN A 394 -54.90 -24.33 7.00
N SER A 395 -55.10 -23.01 6.87
CA SER A 395 -56.46 -22.45 6.95
C SER A 395 -57.32 -22.81 5.74
N GLU A 396 -56.75 -22.87 4.52
CA GLU A 396 -57.49 -23.31 3.33
C GLU A 396 -57.84 -24.81 3.33
N LEU A 397 -57.01 -25.67 3.94
CA LEU A 397 -57.31 -27.10 4.08
C LEU A 397 -58.36 -27.41 5.16
N GLN A 398 -58.47 -26.57 6.20
CA GLN A 398 -59.54 -26.72 7.19
C GLN A 398 -60.90 -26.25 6.67
N GLU A 399 -60.93 -25.25 5.79
CA GLU A 399 -62.17 -24.74 5.20
C GLU A 399 -62.73 -25.66 4.10
N THR A 400 -61.87 -26.44 3.45
CA THR A 400 -62.26 -27.47 2.47
C THR A 400 -62.48 -28.87 3.08
N GLY A 401 -61.95 -29.14 4.27
CA GLY A 401 -62.12 -30.42 4.98
C GLY A 401 -63.46 -30.60 5.71
N PHE A 402 -64.23 -29.54 5.95
CA PHE A 402 -65.48 -29.63 6.73
C PHE A 402 -66.72 -30.01 5.91
N LYS A 403 -66.58 -30.27 4.60
CA LYS A 403 -67.72 -30.54 3.71
C LYS A 403 -67.77 -31.93 3.07
N MET A 404 -67.01 -32.89 3.60
CA MET A 404 -66.94 -34.23 3.01
C MET A 404 -66.79 -35.34 4.07
N SER A 405 -67.69 -35.38 5.05
CA SER A 405 -67.77 -36.50 6.01
C SER A 405 -69.18 -37.06 6.25
N SER A 406 -70.12 -36.80 5.34
CA SER A 406 -71.27 -37.68 5.18
C SER A 406 -71.10 -38.33 3.81
N TRP A 407 -70.94 -39.65 3.77
CA TRP A 407 -71.23 -40.60 2.69
C TRP A 407 -70.48 -41.89 3.02
N HIS A 408 -71.21 -42.72 3.78
CA HIS A 408 -71.16 -44.17 3.86
C HIS A 408 -69.82 -44.92 3.92
N GLY A 409 -69.58 -45.49 5.09
CA GLY A 409 -68.88 -46.77 5.21
C GLY A 409 -69.70 -47.93 4.63
N LYS A 410 -69.00 -48.84 3.95
CA LYS A 410 -69.18 -50.31 3.97
C LYS A 410 -68.21 -50.92 2.97
N MET A 411 -67.03 -51.34 3.43
CA MET A 411 -66.55 -52.67 3.05
C MET A 411 -65.51 -53.17 4.05
N SER A 412 -65.86 -54.31 4.63
CA SER A 412 -65.14 -55.07 5.60
C SER A 412 -64.08 -55.96 4.97
N ARG A 413 -63.05 -56.27 5.77
CA ARG A 413 -62.32 -57.55 5.82
C ARG A 413 -61.60 -57.99 4.53
N PHE A 414 -60.28 -57.90 4.56
CA PHE A 414 -59.49 -59.12 4.36
C PHE A 414 -58.25 -59.15 5.27
N LYS A 415 -57.99 -60.35 5.75
CA LYS A 415 -57.11 -60.77 6.84
C LYS A 415 -55.97 -61.58 6.23
N ARG A 416 -54.70 -61.28 6.56
CA ARG A 416 -53.52 -62.20 6.58
C ARG A 416 -52.32 -61.39 7.09
N ARG A 417 -51.81 -61.59 8.32
CA ARG A 417 -50.94 -62.67 8.85
C ARG A 417 -49.60 -62.85 8.13
N ASN A 418 -48.55 -62.76 8.95
CA ASN A 418 -47.21 -63.41 8.91
C ASN A 418 -46.15 -62.71 8.04
N SER A 419 -45.13 -62.06 8.63
CA SER A 419 -43.91 -62.60 9.30
C SER A 419 -42.90 -63.21 8.31
N VAL A 420 -41.77 -62.52 8.08
CA VAL A 420 -40.40 -62.86 8.54
C VAL A 420 -39.64 -61.55 8.69
#